data_AF-A0A7C3ZN40-F1
#
_entry.id   AF-A0A7C3ZN40-F1
#
_cell.length_a   1.000
_cell.length_b   1.000
_cell.length_c   1.000
_cell.angle_alpha   90.00
_cell.angle_beta   90.00
_cell.angle_gamma   90.00
#
_symmetry.space_group_name_H-M   'P 1'
#
loop_
_entity.id
_entity.type
_entity.pdbx_description
1 polymer ?
#
loop_
_entity_poly.entity_id
_entity_poly.type
_entity_poly.pdbx_seq_one_letter_code
_entity_poly.pdbx_strand_id
1 'polypeptide(L)' 'ITSGGIDKLAKYQRLQITEVWFWENNQLVVYHWSGEGYEQVSRSTLLPDLDLELFQRCLMMPSLTAAKKEFVKALRG' A
#
# COMPACT_ATOMS: atom_id res chain seq x y z
N ILE A 1 -2.82 2.18 16.85
CA ILE A 1 -2.60 3.36 15.97
C ILE A 1 -1.57 4.25 16.66
N THR A 2 -0.35 4.30 16.15
CA THR A 2 0.69 5.17 16.72
C THR A 2 0.38 6.61 16.35
N SER A 3 0.64 7.55 17.27
CA SER A 3 0.41 8.98 17.08
C SER A 3 1.10 9.54 15.82
N GLY A 4 2.22 8.94 15.40
CA GLY A 4 2.93 9.33 14.17
C GLY A 4 2.22 8.99 12.86
N GLY A 5 1.37 7.95 12.82
CA GLY A 5 0.62 7.58 11.61
C GLY A 5 -0.55 8.53 11.33
N ILE A 6 -1.25 8.96 12.39
CA ILE A 6 -2.37 9.92 12.29
C ILE A 6 -1.90 11.29 11.79
N ASP A 7 -0.75 11.78 12.28
CA ASP A 7 -0.20 13.08 11.88
C ASP A 7 0.18 13.10 10.38
N LYS A 8 0.73 12.00 9.87
CA LYS A 8 1.02 11.84 8.43
C LYS A 8 -0.26 11.90 7.58
N LEU A 9 -1.31 11.18 7.99
CA LEU A 9 -2.59 11.16 7.26
C LEU A 9 -3.24 12.55 7.20
N ALA A 10 -3.21 13.32 8.29
CA ALA A 10 -3.72 14.69 8.31
C ALA A 10 -2.99 15.60 7.30
N LYS A 11 -1.67 15.43 7.13
CA LYS A 11 -0.90 16.13 6.09
C LYS A 11 -1.34 15.70 4.68
N TYR A 12 -1.50 14.41 4.42
CA TYR A 12 -1.91 13.92 3.10
C TYR A 12 -3.36 14.31 2.75
N GLN A 13 -4.24 14.45 3.74
CA GLN A 13 -5.59 14.98 3.55
C GLN A 13 -5.56 16.42 3.02
N ARG A 14 -4.72 17.28 3.58
CA ARG A 14 -4.56 18.67 3.10
C ARG A 14 -4.04 18.75 1.66
N LEU A 15 -3.31 17.73 1.22
CA LEU A 15 -2.82 17.57 -0.15
C LEU A 15 -3.82 16.85 -1.06
N GLN A 16 -5.00 16.49 -0.55
CA GLN A 16 -6.08 15.80 -1.28
C GLN A 16 -5.61 14.49 -1.95
N ILE A 17 -4.67 13.79 -1.32
CA ILE A 17 -4.24 12.48 -1.79
C ILE A 17 -5.37 11.47 -1.58
N THR A 18 -5.73 10.71 -2.61
CA THR A 18 -6.88 9.81 -2.55
C THR A 18 -6.53 8.45 -1.94
N GLU A 19 -5.27 8.03 -2.04
CA GLU A 19 -4.78 6.77 -1.51
C GLU A 19 -3.32 6.91 -1.04
N VAL A 20 -3.02 6.42 0.17
CA VAL A 20 -1.70 6.51 0.80
C VAL A 20 -1.23 5.13 1.22
N TRP A 21 0.00 4.79 0.87
CA TRP A 21 0.58 3.48 1.11
C TRP A 21 1.74 3.64 2.08
N PHE A 22 1.64 3.02 3.24
CA PHE A 22 2.72 2.99 4.23
C PHE A 22 3.42 1.66 4.19
N TRP A 23 4.74 1.71 4.15
CA TRP A 23 5.60 0.57 4.45
C TRP A 23 6.20 0.78 5.83
N GLU A 24 5.65 0.11 6.84
CA GLU A 24 6.10 0.22 8.22
C GLU A 24 6.06 -1.16 8.88
N ASN A 25 7.03 -1.47 9.75
CA ASN A 25 7.12 -2.77 10.45
C ASN A 25 7.00 -4.00 9.53
N ASN A 26 7.63 -3.95 8.34
CA ASN A 26 7.58 -5.01 7.33
C ASN A 26 6.17 -5.33 6.80
N GLN A 27 5.23 -4.40 6.96
CA GLN A 27 3.87 -4.53 6.46
C GLN A 27 3.52 -3.36 5.54
N LEU A 28 2.81 -3.69 4.46
CA LEU A 28 2.22 -2.71 3.59
C LEU A 28 0.80 -2.42 4.08
N VAL A 29 0.55 -1.16 4.43
CA VAL A 29 -0.78 -0.70 4.87
C VAL A 29 -1.27 0.36 3.91
N VAL A 30 -2.46 0.14 3.34
CA VAL A 30 -3.08 1.06 2.39
C VAL A 30 -4.22 1.79 3.08
N TYR A 31 -4.24 3.12 2.94
CA TYR A 31 -5.32 3.98 3.39
C TYR A 31 -5.98 4.67 2.20
N HIS A 32 -7.31 4.69 2.17
CA HIS A 32 -8.10 5.37 1.16
C HIS A 32 -8.90 6.52 1.78
N TRP A 33 -9.02 7.63 1.04
CA TRP A 33 -9.85 8.77 1.44
C TRP A 33 -11.32 8.50 1.14
N SER A 34 -12.15 8.33 2.17
CA SER A 34 -13.60 8.06 2.03
C SER A 34 -14.47 9.31 1.88
N GLY A 35 -13.89 10.51 2.02
CA GLY A 35 -14.63 11.78 2.05
C GLY A 35 -14.74 12.38 3.45
N GLU A 36 -14.82 11.52 4.47
CA GLU A 36 -14.90 11.92 5.88
C GLU A 36 -13.56 11.70 6.62
N GLY A 37 -12.69 10.84 6.07
CA GLY A 37 -11.39 10.55 6.63
C GLY A 37 -10.60 9.54 5.80
N TYR A 38 -9.43 9.16 6.30
CA TYR A 38 -8.68 8.02 5.79
C TYR A 38 -9.09 6.74 6.51
N GLU A 39 -9.37 5.71 5.72
CA GLU A 39 -9.70 4.37 6.22
C GLU A 39 -8.68 3.37 5.71
N GLN A 40 -8.27 2.43 6.57
CA GLN A 40 -7.40 1.35 6.13
C GLN A 40 -8.21 0.39 5.26
N VAL A 41 -7.70 0.10 4.07
CA VAL A 41 -8.33 -0.81 3.10
C VAL A 41 -7.48 -2.05 2.89
N SER A 42 -8.12 -3.19 2.68
CA SER A 42 -7.46 -4.47 2.37
C SER A 42 -7.15 -4.64 0.87
N ARG A 43 -7.65 -3.73 0.02
CA ARG A 43 -7.44 -3.71 -1.43
C ARG A 43 -7.30 -2.26 -1.88
N SER A 44 -6.39 -2.00 -2.83
CA SER A 44 -6.25 -0.67 -3.43
C SER A 44 -7.49 -0.33 -4.25
N THR A 45 -8.01 0.88 -4.06
CA THR A 45 -9.07 1.46 -4.89
C THR A 45 -8.53 1.91 -6.24
N LEU A 46 -7.27 2.36 -6.29
CA LEU A 46 -6.61 2.79 -7.54
C LEU A 46 -6.14 1.62 -8.40
N LEU A 47 -5.78 0.50 -7.77
CA LEU A 47 -5.28 -0.72 -8.43
C LEU A 47 -6.07 -1.94 -7.90
N PRO A 48 -7.35 -2.08 -8.27
CA PRO A 48 -8.22 -3.13 -7.72
C PRO A 48 -7.76 -4.55 -8.07
N ASP A 49 -7.03 -4.72 -9.17
CA ASP A 49 -6.50 -6.01 -9.62
C ASP A 49 -5.12 -6.33 -9.01
N LEU A 50 -4.55 -5.42 -8.22
CA LEU A 50 -3.28 -5.67 -7.56
C LEU A 50 -3.49 -6.52 -6.31
N ASP A 51 -2.89 -7.70 -6.33
CA ASP A 51 -2.68 -8.51 -5.13
C ASP A 51 -1.64 -7.84 -4.22
N LEU A 52 -2.12 -7.20 -3.15
CA LEU A 52 -1.28 -6.51 -2.17
C LEU A 52 -0.42 -7.48 -1.35
N GLU A 53 -0.86 -8.71 -1.12
CA GLU A 53 -0.09 -9.71 -0.38
C GLU A 53 1.11 -10.17 -1.22
N LEU A 54 0.89 -10.45 -2.51
CA LEU A 54 1.95 -10.70 -3.47
C LEU A 54 2.92 -9.52 -3.53
N PHE A 55 2.41 -8.30 -3.65
CA PHE A 55 3.24 -7.11 -3.74
C PHE A 55 4.11 -6.93 -2.48
N GLN A 56 3.53 -7.08 -1.29
CA GLN A 56 4.25 -7.07 -0.02
C GLN A 56 5.35 -8.16 0.03
N ARG A 57 5.06 -9.38 -0.43
CA ARG A 57 6.07 -10.45 -0.53
C ARG A 57 7.23 -10.03 -1.43
N CYS A 58 6.94 -9.43 -2.58
CA CYS A 58 7.97 -8.94 -3.50
C CYS A 58 8.83 -7.82 -2.89
N LEU A 59 8.24 -6.91 -2.10
CA LEU A 59 8.97 -5.84 -1.41
C LEU A 59 9.96 -6.38 -0.37
N MET A 60 9.71 -7.55 0.22
CA MET A 60 10.62 -8.19 1.18
C MET A 60 11.72 -9.03 0.53
N MET A 61 11.72 -9.21 -0.79
CA MET A 61 12.74 -10.01 -1.47
C MET A 61 14.08 -9.24 -1.51
N PRO A 62 15.21 -9.89 -1.19
CA PRO A 62 16.52 -9.23 -1.18
C PRO A 62 17.04 -8.88 -2.59
N SER A 63 16.45 -9.48 -3.64
CA SER A 63 16.82 -9.23 -5.03
C SER A 63 15.67 -8.60 -5.79
N LEU A 64 15.89 -7.37 -6.26
CA LEU A 64 14.93 -6.66 -7.13
C LEU A 64 14.61 -7.46 -8.40
N THR A 65 15.61 -8.16 -8.96
CA THR A 65 15.40 -8.99 -10.15
C THR A 65 14.49 -10.19 -9.85
N ALA A 66 14.66 -10.81 -8.67
CA ALA A 66 13.77 -11.89 -8.23
C ALA A 66 12.36 -11.39 -7.96
N ALA A 67 12.22 -10.25 -7.27
CA ALA A 67 10.95 -9.58 -7.00
C ALA A 67 10.18 -9.29 -8.29
N LYS A 68 10.84 -8.68 -9.28
CA LYS A 68 10.23 -8.39 -10.59
C LYS A 68 9.76 -9.66 -11.30
N LYS A 69 10.57 -10.73 -11.28
CA LYS A 69 10.21 -12.00 -11.93
C LYS A 69 8.98 -12.64 -11.27
N GLU A 70 8.95 -12.70 -9.94
CA GLU A 70 7.83 -13.25 -9.18
C GLU A 70 6.55 -12.45 -9.44
N PHE A 71 6.66 -11.12 -9.39
CA PHE A 71 5.53 -10.22 -9.64
C PHE A 71 4.95 -10.39 -11.06
N VAL A 72 5.81 -10.37 -12.08
CA VAL A 72 5.37 -10.57 -13.48
C VAL A 72 4.80 -11.97 -13.71
N LYS A 73 5.36 -12.99 -13.07
CA LYS A 73 4.86 -14.36 -13.17
C LYS A 73 3.44 -14.48 -12.63
N ALA A 74 3.18 -13.87 -11.47
CA ALA A 74 1.86 -13.91 -10.84
C ALA A 74 0.79 -13.12 -11.62
N LEU A 75 1.17 -12.07 -12.37
CA LEU A 75 0.25 -11.35 -13.27
C LEU A 75 -0.10 -12.11 -14.57
N ARG A 76 0.60 -13.22 -14.85
CA ARG A 76 0.42 -14.01 -16.08
C ARG A 76 -0.29 -15.36 -15.85
N GLY A 77 -0.59 -15.70 -14.59
CA GLY A 77 -1.35 -16.89 -14.21
C GLY A 77 -2.82 -16.54 -14.02
#